data_AF-A0A7X0GWM2-F1
#
_entry.id   AF-A0A7X0GWM2-F1
#
_cell.length_a   1.000
_cell.length_b   1.000
_cell.length_c   1.000
_cell.angle_alpha   90.00
_cell.angle_beta   90.00
_cell.angle_gamma   90.00
#
_symmetry.space_group_name_H-M   'P 1'
#
loop_
_entity.id
_entity.type
_entity.pdbx_description
1 polymer ?
#
loop_
_entity_poly.entity_id
_entity_poly.type
_entity_poly.pdbx_seq_one_letter_code
_entity_poly.pdbx_strand_id
1 'polypeptide(L)'
;MANGYDSFARAQLERAENWDEAIKAMPALHFPKSWAVTIIPPFCGAMARFLVEKGSARVSVYADFNEALGYYGGPHWEIYPGVSGENERFDISDSETLLSEIGKSLRKQSRKAPA
;
A
#
# COMPACT_ATOMS: atom_id res chain seq x y z
N MET A 1 8.05 -4.56 -31.74
CA MET A 1 7.61 -5.95 -31.52
C MET A 1 6.92 -5.99 -30.17
N ALA A 2 5.65 -6.40 -30.11
CA ALA A 2 4.98 -6.60 -28.84
C ALA A 2 5.62 -7.83 -28.19
N ASN A 3 6.38 -7.64 -27.10
CA ASN A 3 6.79 -8.74 -26.24
C ASN A 3 5.51 -9.41 -25.75
N GLY A 4 5.25 -10.61 -26.25
CA GLY A 4 4.09 -11.39 -25.84
C GLY A 4 4.14 -11.54 -24.32
N TYR A 5 3.10 -11.05 -23.65
CA TYR A 5 2.93 -11.24 -22.23
C TYR A 5 2.88 -12.74 -21.94
N ASP A 6 3.89 -13.28 -21.27
CA ASP A 6 3.90 -14.68 -20.85
C ASP A 6 2.97 -14.86 -19.65
N SER A 7 1.69 -15.11 -19.95
CA SER A 7 0.67 -15.39 -18.94
C SER A 7 1.01 -16.61 -18.08
N PHE A 8 1.84 -17.54 -18.58
CA PHE A 8 2.25 -18.71 -17.81
C PHE A 8 3.31 -18.34 -16.76
N ALA A 9 4.32 -17.55 -17.16
CA ALA A 9 5.29 -16.99 -16.20
C ALA A 9 4.60 -16.15 -15.12
N ARG A 10 3.58 -15.36 -15.50
CA ARG A 10 2.78 -14.62 -14.53
C ARG A 10 2.04 -15.55 -13.55
N ALA A 11 1.35 -16.56 -14.05
CA ALA A 11 0.61 -17.50 -13.20
C ALA A 11 1.53 -18.26 -12.24
N GLN A 12 2.78 -18.56 -12.64
CA GLN A 12 3.77 -19.15 -11.75
C GLN A 12 4.18 -18.19 -10.62
N LEU A 13 4.38 -16.90 -10.93
CA LEU A 13 4.66 -15.88 -9.93
C LEU A 13 3.51 -15.75 -8.93
N GLU A 14 2.27 -15.63 -9.40
CA GLU A 14 1.09 -15.48 -8.53
C GLU A 14 0.91 -16.67 -7.58
N ARG A 15 1.22 -17.89 -8.03
CA ARG A 15 1.24 -19.09 -7.18
C ARG A 15 2.40 -19.07 -6.19
N ALA A 16 3.61 -18.70 -6.64
CA ALA A 16 4.79 -18.65 -5.77
C ALA A 16 4.64 -17.62 -4.65
N GLU A 17 3.94 -16.52 -4.92
CA GLU A 17 3.62 -15.45 -3.96
C GLU A 17 2.30 -15.70 -3.20
N ASN A 18 1.68 -16.88 -3.35
CA ASN A 18 0.45 -17.29 -2.64
C ASN A 18 -0.70 -16.27 -2.70
N TRP A 19 -0.99 -15.72 -3.89
CA TRP A 19 -2.00 -14.67 -4.06
C TRP A 19 -3.40 -15.08 -3.58
N ASP A 20 -3.75 -16.38 -3.68
CA ASP A 20 -5.02 -16.90 -3.17
C ASP A 20 -5.15 -16.77 -1.64
N GLU A 21 -4.06 -16.95 -0.89
CA GLU A 21 -4.05 -16.74 0.56
C GLU A 21 -4.00 -15.26 0.90
N ALA A 22 -3.27 -14.46 0.10
CA ALA A 22 -3.23 -13.02 0.28
C ALA A 22 -4.62 -12.38 0.14
N ILE A 23 -5.44 -12.84 -0.81
CA ILE A 23 -6.83 -12.40 -0.97
C ILE A 23 -7.66 -12.67 0.29
N LYS A 24 -7.45 -13.81 0.96
CA LYS A 24 -8.18 -14.17 2.19
C LYS A 24 -7.74 -13.32 3.38
N ALA A 25 -6.46 -12.96 3.44
CA ALA A 25 -5.89 -12.15 4.51
C ALA A 25 -6.16 -10.65 4.34
N MET A 26 -6.42 -10.18 3.11
CA MET A 26 -6.60 -8.76 2.81
C MET A 26 -7.92 -8.22 3.39
N PRO A 27 -7.87 -7.23 4.31
CA PRO A 27 -9.10 -6.61 4.80
C PRO A 27 -9.70 -5.67 3.75
N ALA A 28 -11.02 -5.50 3.82
CA ALA A 28 -11.67 -4.41 3.11
C ALA A 28 -11.26 -3.06 3.72
N LEU A 29 -10.82 -2.11 2.90
CA LEU A 29 -10.43 -0.79 3.34
C LEU A 29 -11.59 0.21 3.17
N HIS A 30 -12.04 0.79 4.27
CA HIS A 30 -13.16 1.75 4.29
C HIS A 30 -12.64 3.19 4.38
N PHE A 31 -12.24 3.75 3.24
CA PHE A 31 -11.68 5.10 3.20
C PHE A 31 -12.71 6.20 3.52
N PRO A 32 -12.31 7.27 4.23
CA PRO A 32 -13.12 8.48 4.35
C PRO A 32 -13.46 9.07 2.96
N LYS A 33 -14.72 9.49 2.78
CA LYS A 33 -15.23 10.06 1.51
C LYS A 33 -14.43 11.27 1.00
N SER A 34 -13.71 11.97 1.88
CA SER A 34 -12.91 13.13 1.53
C SER A 34 -11.56 12.79 0.87
N TRP A 35 -11.20 11.50 0.78
CA TRP A 35 -9.92 11.07 0.22
C TRP A 35 -10.11 10.59 -1.20
N ALA A 36 -9.18 10.98 -2.07
CA ALA A 36 -9.05 10.38 -3.39
C ALA A 36 -8.09 9.20 -3.28
N VAL A 37 -8.46 8.07 -3.89
CA VAL A 37 -7.64 6.86 -3.90
C VAL A 37 -7.36 6.46 -5.35
N THR A 38 -6.08 6.38 -5.70
CA THR A 38 -5.63 5.97 -7.03
C THR A 38 -4.90 4.63 -6.93
N ILE A 39 -5.48 3.58 -7.50
CA ILE A 39 -4.81 2.27 -7.61
C ILE A 39 -3.67 2.40 -8.62
N ILE A 40 -2.48 1.94 -8.24
CA ILE A 40 -1.29 1.98 -9.09
C ILE A 40 -0.68 0.57 -9.19
N PRO A 41 0.04 0.24 -10.29
CA PRO A 41 0.60 -1.09 -10.44
C PRO A 41 1.55 -1.49 -9.29
N PRO A 42 1.61 -2.79 -8.95
CA PRO A 42 2.65 -3.40 -8.11
C PRO A 42 4.07 -2.92 -8.46
N PHE A 43 4.95 -2.83 -7.46
CA PHE A 43 6.35 -2.39 -7.64
C PHE A 43 7.25 -2.96 -6.55
N CYS A 44 8.46 -3.37 -6.93
CA CYS A 44 9.49 -3.90 -6.02
C CYS A 44 8.98 -4.98 -5.04
N GLY A 45 8.08 -5.85 -5.50
CA GLY A 45 7.55 -6.95 -4.70
C GLY A 45 6.33 -6.61 -3.82
N ALA A 46 5.88 -5.35 -3.79
CA ALA A 46 4.56 -5.04 -3.21
C ALA A 46 3.45 -5.66 -4.06
N MET A 47 2.59 -6.46 -3.44
CA MET A 47 1.50 -7.17 -4.09
C MET A 47 0.37 -6.23 -4.53
N ALA A 48 0.10 -5.18 -3.74
CA ALA A 48 -0.86 -4.14 -4.08
C ALA A 48 -0.31 -2.75 -3.74
N ARG A 49 -0.69 -1.75 -4.53
CA ARG A 49 -0.27 -0.36 -4.31
C ARG A 49 -1.39 0.60 -4.63
N PHE A 50 -1.50 1.64 -3.82
CA PHE A 50 -2.37 2.77 -4.11
C PHE A 50 -1.84 4.04 -3.48
N LEU A 51 -2.35 5.14 -3.99
CA LEU A 51 -2.07 6.49 -3.53
C LEU A 51 -3.30 7.05 -2.86
N VAL A 52 -3.14 7.63 -1.67
CA VAL A 52 -4.20 8.33 -0.96
C VAL A 52 -3.90 9.81 -0.93
N GLU A 53 -4.85 10.63 -1.36
CA GLU A 53 -4.67 12.08 -1.50
C GLU A 53 -5.80 12.85 -0.82
N LYS A 54 -5.43 14.01 -0.25
CA LYS A 54 -6.37 14.99 0.29
C LYS A 54 -5.80 16.40 0.12
N GLY A 55 -6.35 17.16 -0.82
CA GLY A 55 -5.80 18.47 -1.19
C GLY A 55 -4.41 18.31 -1.80
N SER A 56 -3.42 19.04 -1.30
CA SER A 56 -2.01 18.93 -1.71
C SER A 56 -1.23 17.83 -0.98
N ALA A 57 -1.85 17.14 -0.01
CA ALA A 57 -1.19 16.07 0.75
C ALA A 57 -1.40 14.70 0.10
N ARG A 58 -0.39 13.82 0.24
CA ARG A 58 -0.34 12.53 -0.43
C ARG A 58 0.39 11.48 0.41
N VAL A 59 -0.11 10.25 0.41
CA VAL A 59 0.51 9.08 1.05
C VAL A 59 0.47 7.90 0.08
N SER A 60 1.62 7.28 -0.17
CA SER A 60 1.73 6.02 -0.90
C SER A 60 1.51 4.85 0.06
N VAL A 61 0.75 3.85 -0.35
CA VAL A 61 0.44 2.66 0.44
C VAL A 61 0.83 1.42 -0.36
N TYR A 62 1.46 0.47 0.33
CA TYR A 62 1.97 -0.78 -0.22
C TYR A 62 1.45 -1.95 0.63
N ALA A 63 0.95 -3.01 0.00
CA ALA A 63 0.75 -4.30 0.65
C ALA A 63 1.96 -5.18 0.33
N ASP A 64 2.69 -5.61 1.34
CA ASP A 64 3.86 -6.48 1.19
C ASP A 64 3.65 -7.77 1.98
N PHE A 65 3.47 -8.87 1.23
CA PHE A 65 3.27 -10.21 1.79
C PHE A 65 4.56 -11.01 1.88
N ASN A 66 5.61 -10.57 1.17
CA ASN A 66 6.84 -11.33 0.97
C ASN A 66 8.06 -10.61 1.59
N GLU A 67 7.83 -9.50 2.28
CA GLU A 67 8.88 -8.66 2.91
C GLU A 67 9.92 -8.14 1.91
N ALA A 68 9.49 -7.91 0.67
CA ALA A 68 10.35 -7.44 -0.41
C ALA A 68 10.74 -5.95 -0.28
N LEU A 69 9.92 -5.14 0.40
CA LEU A 69 10.19 -3.72 0.69
C LEU A 69 10.86 -3.49 2.04
N GLY A 70 10.81 -4.49 2.93
CA GLY A 70 11.50 -4.49 4.21
C GLY A 70 10.90 -5.50 5.18
N TYR A 71 11.61 -5.72 6.29
CA TYR A 71 11.25 -6.72 7.29
C TYR A 71 10.25 -6.18 8.31
N TYR A 72 9.19 -6.95 8.59
CA TYR A 72 8.18 -6.67 9.63
C TYR A 72 7.91 -7.90 10.53
N GLY A 73 8.11 -9.11 10.01
CA GLY A 73 7.76 -10.39 10.62
C GLY A 73 6.55 -11.08 9.99
N GLY A 74 6.11 -10.65 8.80
CA GLY A 74 4.94 -11.21 8.11
C GLY A 74 4.25 -10.24 7.14
N PRO A 75 3.08 -10.61 6.58
CA PRO A 75 2.30 -9.74 5.72
C PRO A 75 1.94 -8.42 6.39
N HIS A 76 2.17 -7.32 5.69
CA HIS A 76 2.00 -6.00 6.26
C HIS A 76 1.62 -4.94 5.22
N TRP A 77 1.04 -3.86 5.73
CA TRP A 77 0.95 -2.60 5.04
C TRP A 77 2.20 -1.76 5.31
N GLU A 78 2.68 -1.03 4.31
CA GLU A 78 3.66 0.03 4.47
C GLU A 78 3.08 1.34 3.92
N ILE A 79 3.26 2.45 4.63
CA ILE A 79 2.92 3.79 4.14
C ILE A 79 4.16 4.67 4.01
N TYR A 80 4.14 5.56 3.04
CA TYR A 80 5.15 6.60 2.90
C TYR A 80 4.60 7.92 2.30
N PRO A 81 4.88 9.08 2.90
CA PRO A 81 5.53 9.24 4.19
C PRO A 81 4.56 8.91 5.34
N GLY A 82 5.08 8.31 6.41
CA GLY A 82 4.43 8.26 7.71
C GLY A 82 4.41 9.63 8.39
N VAL A 83 3.95 9.67 9.64
CA VAL A 83 3.90 10.91 10.42
C VAL A 83 5.32 11.44 10.66
N SER A 84 6.31 10.57 10.89
CA SER A 84 7.71 11.00 11.09
C SER A 84 8.35 11.57 9.82
N GLY A 85 7.83 11.21 8.64
CA GLY A 85 8.45 11.45 7.34
C GLY A 85 9.11 10.20 6.75
N GLU A 86 9.30 9.17 7.57
CA GLU A 86 9.84 7.87 7.17
C GLU A 86 8.71 6.88 6.84
N ASN A 87 9.04 5.68 6.39
CA ASN A 87 8.07 4.63 6.20
C ASN A 87 7.57 4.07 7.54
N GLU A 88 6.29 3.71 7.59
CA GLU A 88 5.65 3.10 8.76
C GLU A 88 4.91 1.83 8.32
N ARG A 89 4.95 0.79 9.15
CA ARG A 89 4.43 -0.55 8.83
C ARG A 89 3.37 -1.01 9.83
N PHE A 90 2.38 -1.75 9.33
CA PHE A 90 1.23 -2.23 10.09
C PHE A 90 0.89 -3.65 9.69
N ASP A 91 0.38 -4.45 10.62
CA ASP A 91 -0.11 -5.79 10.31
C ASP A 91 -1.15 -5.74 9.19
N ILE A 92 -1.14 -6.72 8.27
CA ILE A 92 -2.06 -6.72 7.12
C ILE A 92 -3.52 -6.66 7.55
N SER A 93 -3.87 -7.19 8.73
CA SER A 93 -5.23 -7.18 9.27
C SER A 93 -5.61 -5.86 9.96
N ASP A 94 -4.64 -5.04 10.35
CA ASP A 94 -4.87 -3.79 11.10
C ASP A 94 -5.17 -2.60 10.19
N SER A 95 -6.31 -2.70 9.50
CA SER A 95 -6.81 -1.64 8.62
C SER A 95 -7.18 -0.34 9.36
N GLU A 96 -7.55 -0.42 10.64
CA GLU A 96 -7.93 0.74 11.44
C GLU A 96 -6.72 1.62 11.75
N THR A 97 -5.64 1.02 12.23
CA THR A 97 -4.39 1.74 12.51
C THR A 97 -3.81 2.29 11.21
N LEU A 98 -3.80 1.50 10.13
CA LEU A 98 -3.38 1.95 8.80
C LEU A 98 -4.10 3.24 8.37
N LEU A 99 -5.44 3.24 8.39
CA LEU A 99 -6.24 4.39 7.98
C LEU A 99 -6.03 5.58 8.92
N SER A 100 -5.88 5.34 10.22
CA SER A 100 -5.57 6.38 11.21
C SER A 100 -4.25 7.09 10.90
N GLU A 101 -3.18 6.34 10.62
CA GLU A 101 -1.84 6.88 10.34
C GLU A 101 -1.76 7.58 8.98
N ILE A 102 -2.40 7.05 7.94
CA ILE A 102 -2.57 7.76 6.66
C ILE A 102 -3.21 9.13 6.92
N GLY A 103 -4.28 9.17 7.70
CA GLY A 103 -4.97 10.41 8.06
C GLY A 103 -4.10 11.39 8.83
N LYS A 104 -3.25 10.90 9.75
CA LYS A 104 -2.30 11.74 10.50
C LYS A 104 -1.21 12.31 9.60
N SER A 105 -0.65 11.50 8.70
CA SER A 105 0.35 11.95 7.72
C SER A 105 -0.23 13.01 6.78
N LEU A 106 -1.40 12.77 6.19
CA LEU A 106 -2.08 13.75 5.33
C LEU A 106 -2.30 15.09 6.05
N ARG A 107 -2.82 15.07 7.30
CA ARG A 107 -3.02 16.29 8.10
C ARG A 107 -1.71 17.03 8.40
N LYS A 108 -0.63 16.31 8.67
CA LYS A 108 0.69 16.92 8.94
C LYS A 108 1.22 17.65 7.70
N GLN A 109 1.08 17.06 6.52
CA GLN A 109 1.50 17.66 5.26
C GLN A 109 0.70 18.92 4.93
N SER A 110 -0.63 18.89 5.10
CA SER A 110 -1.48 20.07 4.84
C SER A 110 -1.15 21.27 5.75
N ARG A 111 -0.68 21.05 6.99
CA ARG A 111 -0.25 22.13 7.89
C ARG A 111 1.10 22.75 7.51
N LYS A 112 1.91 22.04 6.73
CA LYS A 112 3.23 22.49 6.28
C LYS A 112 3.21 23.20 4.92
N ALA A 113 2.11 23.10 4.16
CA ALA A 113 1.99 23.78 2.89
C ALA A 113 1.87 25.30 3.13
N PRO A 114 2.78 26.15 2.58
CA PRO A 114 2.56 27.58 2.57
C PRO A 114 1.32 27.92 1.73
N ALA A 115 0.63 28.99 2.14
CA ALA A 115 -0.52 29.55 1.43
C ALA A 115 -0.16 30.06 0.03
#